data_AF-A0A2S6NFD8-F1
#
_entry.id   AF-A0A2S6NFD8-F1
#
_cell.length_a   1.000
_cell.length_b   1.000
_cell.length_c   1.000
_cell.angle_alpha   90.00
_cell.angle_beta   90.00
_cell.angle_gamma   90.00
#
_symmetry.space_group_name_H-M   'P 1'
#
loop_
_entity.id
_entity.type
_entity.pdbx_description
1 polymer ?
#
loop_
_entity_poly.entity_id
_entity_poly.type
_entity_poly.pdbx_seq_one_letter_code
_entity_poly.pdbx_strand_id
1 'polypeptide(L)'
;MNKASASSHKAPAEQGATTRLRASVLAGTFVGRADEDLAEIFATFLSADHHAALKLWFGTERPDVDTVAVRGALDRDIAAIDAMLSEQIDAILHHPGMLRLEGRWRGLSWLVNGADLNARLKIKLLNVTWPEICRDLDLALEFDQSQLFRKIYEEEFGSPGGEPYGLIIIDHEVRHQAGGHARSDDVSALASLSSVAAAAFSPMILGASPALLEVDHFYELANVLDVTAPLRNTDHARWRGLGTRTDMRFVGVALPRMLARPPWQDDGTRDDGFRYAEYAPGPEHRVWSNAAYGFGAVVARAFATYAWPADLRGVEVDRIGGGLVQHAPAEPFRTEFDLVWPRIPLEIVWNDRQEREFAANGLIPLASVPNTEELVFGAVGSLLIPPRRTGRNAAPVNANAHVSSQLNSILCASRFAHYLKLMGRQMVGSFRTADEIERQLQGWLTRYVNGNLSAAAESRARHPLVAAQVEVREQIGRPGSFGCIVRLQPHYQLDDLAATFQLVTDFGGARL
;
A
#
# COMPACT_ATOMS: atom_id res chain seq x y z
N MET A 1 40.29 17.69 87.70
CA MET A 1 39.53 18.95 87.51
C MET A 1 39.25 19.12 86.03
N ASN A 2 37.97 19.38 85.73
CA ASN A 2 37.36 19.86 84.49
C ASN A 2 37.42 19.04 83.19
N LYS A 3 36.26 18.42 82.95
CA LYS A 3 35.60 18.20 81.65
C LYS A 3 35.68 19.42 80.73
N ALA A 4 35.93 19.18 79.44
CA ALA A 4 35.43 20.02 78.36
C ALA A 4 34.94 19.10 77.23
N SER A 5 33.64 19.18 77.00
CA SER A 5 32.86 18.47 75.99
C SER A 5 33.12 19.06 74.60
N ALA A 6 33.54 18.23 73.65
CA ALA A 6 33.49 18.56 72.22
C ALA A 6 32.23 17.94 71.62
N SER A 7 31.21 18.76 71.37
CA SER A 7 30.05 18.39 70.54
C SER A 7 30.49 18.36 69.08
N SER A 8 30.43 17.19 68.43
CA SER A 8 30.59 17.11 66.98
C SER A 8 29.34 17.69 66.30
N HIS A 9 29.48 18.85 65.66
CA HIS A 9 28.52 19.28 64.66
C HIS A 9 28.59 18.33 63.45
N LYS A 10 27.45 17.70 63.15
CA LYS A 10 27.26 16.85 61.97
C LYS A 10 26.24 17.54 61.06
N ALA A 11 26.74 18.23 60.03
CA ALA A 11 26.11 18.56 58.74
C ALA A 11 27.16 19.34 57.91
N PRO A 12 27.41 18.98 56.63
CA PRO A 12 26.39 19.03 55.58
C PRO A 12 26.41 17.79 54.66
N ALA A 13 25.35 16.99 54.68
CA ALA A 13 25.08 15.96 53.67
C ALA A 13 23.87 16.33 52.78
N GLU A 14 22.95 17.15 53.28
CA GLU A 14 21.74 17.57 52.54
C GLU A 14 22.00 18.56 51.40
N GLN A 15 23.11 19.30 51.43
CA GLN A 15 23.42 20.36 50.45
C GLN A 15 23.88 19.83 49.08
N GLY A 16 24.45 18.62 49.03
CA GLY A 16 24.88 17.99 47.78
C GLY A 16 23.77 17.22 47.05
N ALA A 17 22.66 16.91 47.74
CA ALA A 17 21.58 16.08 47.22
C ALA A 17 20.63 16.86 46.30
N THR A 18 20.43 18.16 46.53
CA THR A 18 19.47 18.99 45.76
C THR A 18 19.98 19.43 44.39
N THR A 19 21.26 19.77 44.24
CA THR A 19 21.85 20.08 42.91
C THR A 19 22.01 18.82 42.04
N ARG A 20 22.02 17.65 42.67
CA ARG A 20 22.12 16.34 42.01
C ARG A 20 20.88 16.03 41.16
N LEU A 21 19.67 16.42 41.57
CA LEU A 21 18.46 16.08 40.84
C LEU A 21 18.45 16.68 39.43
N ARG A 22 18.52 18.02 39.34
CA ARG A 22 18.52 18.75 38.07
C ARG A 22 19.69 18.33 37.18
N ALA A 23 20.90 18.21 37.73
CA ALA A 23 22.05 17.75 36.96
C ALA A 23 21.88 16.32 36.43
N SER A 24 21.29 15.41 37.22
CA SER A 24 21.10 14.01 36.80
C SER A 24 20.01 13.88 35.74
N VAL A 25 18.90 14.63 35.87
CA VAL A 25 17.82 14.65 34.87
C VAL A 25 18.31 15.26 33.56
N LEU A 26 18.99 16.41 33.61
CA LEU A 26 19.56 17.06 32.42
C LEU A 26 20.71 16.27 31.80
N ALA A 27 21.33 15.35 32.54
CA ALA A 27 22.31 14.41 32.01
C ALA A 27 21.67 13.12 31.43
N GLY A 28 20.35 12.95 31.53
CA GLY A 28 19.65 11.76 31.03
C GLY A 28 19.90 10.51 31.85
N THR A 29 20.26 10.67 33.12
CA THR A 29 20.51 9.54 34.00
C THR A 29 19.18 8.82 34.27
N PHE A 30 19.14 7.51 34.06
CA PHE A 30 17.96 6.71 34.33
C PHE A 30 17.61 6.75 35.83
N VAL A 31 16.45 7.33 36.16
CA VAL A 31 15.93 7.39 37.52
C VAL A 31 15.14 6.10 37.79
N GLY A 32 15.68 5.23 38.64
CA GLY A 32 15.05 3.95 38.95
C GLY A 32 15.83 3.14 39.98
N ARG A 33 15.68 1.81 39.95
CA ARG A 33 16.25 0.90 40.98
C ARG A 33 17.78 0.93 41.11
N ALA A 34 18.50 1.53 40.17
CA ALA A 34 19.95 1.64 40.21
C ALA A 34 20.43 2.75 41.18
N ASP A 35 19.57 3.72 41.49
CA ASP A 35 19.86 4.86 42.37
C ASP A 35 18.60 5.21 43.17
N GLU A 36 18.37 4.47 44.27
CA GLU A 36 17.18 4.62 45.12
C GLU A 36 17.08 6.03 45.73
N ASP A 37 18.22 6.63 46.09
CA ASP A 37 18.29 8.00 46.63
C ASP A 37 17.78 9.02 45.60
N LEU A 38 18.23 8.92 44.34
CA LEU A 38 17.78 9.81 43.26
C LEU A 38 16.28 9.59 42.95
N ALA A 39 15.81 8.34 43.00
CA ALA A 39 14.41 8.02 42.80
C ALA A 39 13.50 8.61 43.90
N GLU A 40 13.92 8.56 45.16
CA GLU A 40 13.20 9.17 46.28
C GLU A 40 13.16 10.71 46.18
N ILE A 41 14.29 11.34 45.82
CA ILE A 41 14.36 12.79 45.60
C ILE A 41 13.45 13.21 44.43
N PHE A 42 13.45 12.47 43.33
CA PHE A 42 12.59 12.75 42.18
C PHE A 42 11.10 12.57 42.51
N ALA A 43 10.72 11.50 43.24
CA ALA A 43 9.35 11.30 43.70
C ALA A 43 8.89 12.42 44.65
N THR A 44 9.78 12.88 45.52
CA THR A 44 9.53 14.04 46.39
C THR A 44 9.33 15.31 45.58
N PHE A 45 10.15 15.55 44.54
CA PHE A 45 9.99 16.69 43.64
C PHE A 45 8.63 16.69 42.93
N LEU A 46 8.18 15.54 42.39
CA LEU A 46 6.90 15.41 41.69
C LEU A 46 5.66 15.62 42.59
N SER A 47 5.80 15.39 43.90
CA SER A 47 4.71 15.50 44.87
C SER A 47 4.74 16.78 45.72
N ALA A 48 5.81 17.58 45.61
CA ALA A 48 5.99 18.80 46.38
C ALA A 48 5.12 19.96 45.86
N ASP A 49 4.86 20.95 46.71
CA ASP A 49 4.29 22.22 46.25
C ASP A 49 5.29 22.97 45.34
N HIS A 50 4.80 23.94 44.55
CA HIS A 50 5.64 24.66 43.58
C HIS A 50 6.90 25.30 44.21
N HIS A 51 6.83 25.77 45.46
CA HIS A 51 7.96 26.45 46.08
C HIS A 51 9.02 25.45 46.58
N ALA A 52 8.59 24.33 47.13
CA ALA A 52 9.43 23.22 47.53
C ALA A 52 10.06 22.53 46.30
N ALA A 53 9.29 22.33 45.22
CA ALA A 53 9.78 21.79 43.95
C ALA A 53 10.90 22.65 43.35
N LEU A 54 10.74 23.99 43.36
CA LEU A 54 11.79 24.91 42.90
C LEU A 54 13.07 24.81 43.72
N LYS A 55 12.96 24.63 45.04
CA LYS A 55 14.11 24.44 45.93
C LYS A 55 14.80 23.10 45.68
N LEU A 56 14.03 22.04 45.45
CA LEU A 56 14.56 20.71 45.12
C LEU A 56 15.24 20.68 43.76
N TRP A 57 14.71 21.44 42.78
CA TRP A 57 15.24 21.50 41.43
C TRP A 57 16.52 22.33 41.31
N PHE A 58 16.51 23.58 41.80
CA PHE A 58 17.67 24.47 41.67
C PHE A 58 18.67 24.35 42.83
N GLY A 59 18.27 23.76 43.96
CA GLY A 59 19.12 23.67 45.15
C GLY A 59 19.65 25.02 45.59
N THR A 60 20.97 25.11 45.77
CA THR A 60 21.69 26.34 46.14
C THR A 60 22.00 27.26 44.96
N GLU A 61 21.80 26.81 43.71
CA GLU A 61 22.03 27.59 42.48
C GLU A 61 20.81 28.41 42.07
N ARG A 62 19.86 28.60 43.00
CA ARG A 62 18.64 29.36 42.73
C ARG A 62 19.02 30.78 42.24
N PRO A 63 18.50 31.22 41.08
CA PRO A 63 18.56 32.62 40.70
C PRO A 63 17.76 33.41 41.73
N ASP A 64 18.43 34.01 42.70
CA ASP A 64 17.75 34.71 43.78
C ASP A 64 17.19 36.05 43.27
N VAL A 65 15.89 36.25 43.53
CA VAL A 65 15.11 37.51 43.46
C VAL A 65 14.43 37.89 42.13
N ASP A 66 14.86 37.44 40.94
CA ASP A 66 14.18 37.79 39.68
C ASP A 66 13.29 36.65 39.12
N THR A 67 11.97 36.84 39.17
CA THR A 67 10.97 35.92 38.59
C THR A 67 11.22 35.67 37.11
N VAL A 68 11.69 36.66 36.36
CA VAL A 68 11.98 36.51 34.93
C VAL A 68 13.18 35.60 34.71
N ALA A 69 14.25 35.77 35.50
CA ALA A 69 15.43 34.92 35.46
C ALA A 69 15.12 33.46 35.83
N VAL A 70 14.30 33.22 36.87
CA VAL A 70 13.88 31.87 37.26
C VAL A 70 13.04 31.22 36.17
N ARG A 71 12.07 31.95 35.60
CA ARG A 71 11.26 31.45 34.48
C ARG A 71 12.13 31.09 33.28
N GLY A 72 13.05 31.97 32.89
CA GLY A 72 13.97 31.70 31.78
C GLY A 72 14.97 30.56 32.07
N ALA A 73 15.24 30.22 33.34
CA ALA A 73 16.02 29.03 33.69
C ALA A 73 15.19 27.75 33.55
N LEU A 74 13.94 27.77 34.01
CA LEU A 74 13.01 26.65 33.83
C LEU A 74 12.73 26.38 32.35
N ASP A 75 12.46 27.42 31.56
CA ASP A 75 12.20 27.28 30.12
C ASP A 75 13.40 26.63 29.40
N ARG A 76 14.64 26.96 29.83
CA ARG A 76 15.86 26.32 29.30
C ARG A 76 15.98 24.85 29.72
N ASP A 77 15.68 24.53 30.97
CA ASP A 77 15.74 23.15 31.45
C ASP A 77 14.66 22.28 30.80
N ILE A 78 13.44 22.80 30.63
CA ILE A 78 12.35 22.14 29.92
C ILE A 78 12.76 21.90 28.46
N ALA A 79 13.31 22.90 27.78
CA ALA A 79 13.79 22.73 26.41
C ALA A 79 14.89 21.66 26.28
N ALA A 80 15.78 21.54 27.27
CA ALA A 80 16.79 20.49 27.30
C ALA A 80 16.17 19.09 27.50
N ILE A 81 15.19 18.97 28.40
CA ILE A 81 14.45 17.72 28.61
C ILE A 81 13.66 17.35 27.35
N ASP A 82 12.96 18.30 26.74
CA ASP A 82 12.19 18.08 25.52
C ASP A 82 13.09 17.62 24.37
N ALA A 83 14.30 18.18 24.24
CA ALA A 83 15.28 17.75 23.25
C ALA A 83 15.71 16.28 23.46
N MET A 84 15.98 15.89 24.72
CA MET A 84 16.35 14.51 25.06
C MET A 84 15.21 13.52 24.83
N LEU A 85 13.98 13.90 25.18
CA LEU A 85 12.79 13.09 24.91
C LEU A 85 12.54 12.97 23.41
N SER A 86 12.73 14.04 22.65
CA SER A 86 12.58 14.04 21.19
C SER A 86 13.57 13.07 20.54
N GLU A 87 14.85 13.11 20.93
CA GLU A 87 15.87 12.17 20.43
C GLU A 87 15.50 10.71 20.74
N GLN A 88 15.02 10.45 21.97
CA GLN A 88 14.60 9.11 22.37
C GLN A 88 13.34 8.62 21.63
N ILE A 89 12.39 9.51 21.37
CA ILE A 89 11.17 9.21 20.61
C ILE A 89 11.53 8.95 19.14
N ASP A 90 12.39 9.78 18.55
CA ASP A 90 12.88 9.58 17.18
C ASP A 90 13.56 8.21 17.05
N ALA A 91 14.42 7.82 17.99
CA ALA A 91 15.03 6.50 18.00
C ALA A 91 14.02 5.34 18.05
N ILE A 92 12.89 5.51 18.75
CA ILE A 92 11.81 4.52 18.83
C ILE A 92 11.00 4.49 17.52
N LEU A 93 10.61 5.67 17.02
CA LEU A 93 9.78 5.80 15.82
C LEU A 93 10.52 5.37 14.56
N HIS A 94 11.80 5.71 14.44
CA HIS A 94 12.65 5.36 13.29
C HIS A 94 13.21 3.94 13.35
N HIS A 95 12.93 3.18 14.42
CA HIS A 95 13.32 1.78 14.47
C HIS A 95 12.66 1.01 13.29
N PRO A 96 13.40 0.21 12.49
CA PRO A 96 12.86 -0.43 11.28
C PRO A 96 11.63 -1.32 11.51
N GLY A 97 11.55 -1.94 12.69
CA GLY A 97 10.38 -2.72 13.11
C GLY A 97 9.14 -1.85 13.36
N MET A 98 9.33 -0.66 13.93
CA MET A 98 8.26 0.29 14.22
C MET A 98 7.76 0.95 12.93
N LEU A 99 8.67 1.46 12.08
CA LEU A 99 8.33 2.04 10.77
C LEU A 99 7.50 1.06 9.92
N ARG A 100 7.91 -0.22 9.88
CA ARG A 100 7.17 -1.25 9.16
C ARG A 100 5.80 -1.49 9.78
N LEU A 101 5.70 -1.63 11.10
CA LEU A 101 4.41 -1.86 11.77
C LEU A 101 3.46 -0.68 11.55
N GLU A 102 3.95 0.54 11.74
CA GLU A 102 3.19 1.78 11.58
C GLU A 102 2.73 1.96 10.13
N GLY A 103 3.62 1.77 9.16
CA GLY A 103 3.30 1.90 7.73
C GLY A 103 2.19 0.95 7.27
N ARG A 104 2.19 -0.29 7.76
CA ARG A 104 1.15 -1.29 7.46
C ARG A 104 -0.20 -0.90 8.03
N TRP A 105 -0.26 -0.60 9.33
CA TRP A 105 -1.52 -0.24 9.98
C TRP A 105 -2.07 1.10 9.53
N ARG A 106 -1.22 2.08 9.25
CA ARG A 106 -1.64 3.36 8.68
C ARG A 106 -2.13 3.22 7.25
N GLY A 107 -1.44 2.42 6.42
CA GLY A 107 -1.91 2.11 5.07
C GLY A 107 -3.29 1.44 5.07
N LEU A 108 -3.49 0.45 5.95
CA LEU A 108 -4.79 -0.19 6.15
C LEU A 108 -5.84 0.80 6.66
N SER A 109 -5.51 1.61 7.68
CA SER A 109 -6.42 2.62 8.22
C SER A 109 -6.81 3.65 7.17
N TRP A 110 -5.87 4.09 6.34
CA TRP A 110 -6.10 5.02 5.24
C TRP A 110 -7.06 4.42 4.22
N LEU A 111 -6.86 3.15 3.82
CA LEU A 111 -7.78 2.44 2.91
C LEU A 111 -9.19 2.31 3.52
N VAL A 112 -9.30 1.90 4.78
CA VAL A 112 -10.60 1.69 5.44
C VAL A 112 -11.35 3.02 5.60
N ASN A 113 -10.66 4.09 6.01
CA ASN A 113 -11.27 5.41 6.20
C ASN A 113 -11.66 6.07 4.88
N GLY A 114 -10.93 5.80 3.79
CA GLY A 114 -11.22 6.32 2.45
C GLY A 114 -12.29 5.52 1.67
N ALA A 115 -12.65 4.32 2.13
CA ALA A 115 -13.60 3.45 1.44
C ALA A 115 -15.06 3.73 1.85
N ASP A 116 -15.97 3.86 0.87
CA ASP A 116 -17.41 3.93 1.14
C ASP A 116 -17.98 2.52 1.42
N LEU A 117 -18.03 2.16 2.70
CA LEU A 117 -18.55 0.87 3.14
C LEU A 117 -20.08 0.73 3.01
N ASN A 118 -20.82 1.82 2.78
CA ASN A 118 -22.26 1.76 2.55
C ASN A 118 -22.60 1.20 1.16
N ALA A 119 -21.65 1.24 0.21
CA ALA A 119 -21.85 0.81 -1.17
C ALA A 119 -21.80 -0.72 -1.38
N ARG A 120 -22.22 -1.52 -0.38
CA ARG A 120 -22.11 -2.99 -0.35
C ARG A 120 -20.66 -3.48 -0.47
N LEU A 121 -19.72 -2.70 0.08
CA LEU A 121 -18.31 -3.02 0.15
C LEU A 121 -18.00 -3.57 1.55
N LYS A 122 -17.21 -4.64 1.63
CA LYS A 122 -16.72 -5.21 2.89
C LYS A 122 -15.21 -5.39 2.81
N ILE A 123 -14.51 -5.00 3.86
CA ILE A 123 -13.07 -5.24 4.01
C ILE A 123 -12.92 -6.28 5.13
N LYS A 124 -12.39 -7.46 4.78
CA LYS A 124 -12.07 -8.53 5.74
C LYS A 124 -10.55 -8.56 5.93
N LEU A 125 -10.09 -8.58 7.18
CA LEU A 125 -8.67 -8.63 7.54
C LEU A 125 -8.28 -10.04 7.96
N LEU A 126 -7.21 -10.57 7.37
CA LEU A 126 -6.56 -11.80 7.79
C LEU A 126 -5.13 -11.47 8.25
N ASN A 127 -4.87 -11.56 9.55
CA ASN A 127 -3.54 -11.32 10.11
C ASN A 127 -2.72 -12.62 10.09
N VAL A 128 -1.82 -12.74 9.11
CA VAL A 128 -0.90 -13.88 8.94
C VAL A 128 0.43 -13.35 8.42
N THR A 129 1.54 -13.91 8.88
CA THR A 129 2.87 -13.50 8.42
C THR A 129 3.20 -14.14 7.07
N TRP A 130 3.99 -13.46 6.24
CA TRP A 130 4.41 -13.99 4.94
C TRP A 130 5.09 -15.37 5.01
N PRO A 131 6.00 -15.66 5.98
CA PRO A 131 6.58 -16.99 6.12
C PRO A 131 5.56 -18.09 6.46
N GLU A 132 4.46 -17.76 7.14
CA GLU A 132 3.38 -18.72 7.41
C GLU A 132 2.58 -19.02 6.14
N ILE A 133 2.31 -18.00 5.31
CA ILE A 133 1.69 -18.18 3.99
C ILE A 133 2.57 -19.06 3.10
N CYS A 134 3.87 -18.78 3.00
CA CYS A 134 4.78 -19.61 2.21
C CYS A 134 4.81 -21.05 2.72
N ARG A 135 4.90 -21.25 4.04
CA ARG A 135 4.91 -22.59 4.63
C ARG A 135 3.63 -23.37 4.34
N ASP A 136 2.46 -22.74 4.43
CA ASP A 136 1.18 -23.38 4.11
C ASP A 136 1.14 -23.84 2.64
N LEU A 137 1.60 -22.98 1.72
CA LEU A 137 1.65 -23.28 0.30
C LEU A 137 2.70 -24.35 -0.06
N ASP A 138 3.84 -24.38 0.62
CA ASP A 138 4.92 -25.35 0.40
C ASP A 138 4.58 -26.74 0.96
N LEU A 139 3.80 -26.81 2.04
CA LEU A 139 3.36 -28.08 2.64
C LEU A 139 2.21 -28.73 1.87
N ALA A 140 1.44 -27.95 1.12
CA ALA A 140 0.35 -28.46 0.30
C ALA A 140 0.88 -29.19 -0.95
N LEU A 141 0.41 -30.42 -1.19
CA LEU A 141 0.79 -31.18 -2.40
C LEU A 141 0.26 -30.49 -3.67
N GLU A 142 -0.95 -29.97 -3.58
CA GLU A 142 -1.61 -29.16 -4.60
C GLU A 142 -2.15 -27.89 -3.94
N PHE A 143 -2.24 -26.80 -4.72
CA PHE A 143 -2.61 -25.48 -4.20
C PHE A 143 -3.99 -25.47 -3.53
N ASP A 144 -4.91 -26.34 -3.95
CA ASP A 144 -6.28 -26.46 -3.45
C ASP A 144 -6.39 -27.20 -2.12
N GLN A 145 -5.30 -27.78 -1.61
CA GLN A 145 -5.22 -28.41 -0.29
C GLN A 145 -4.64 -27.48 0.79
N SER A 146 -4.25 -26.25 0.42
CA SER A 146 -3.71 -25.26 1.35
C SER A 146 -4.80 -24.67 2.27
N GLN A 147 -4.43 -24.26 3.49
CA GLN A 147 -5.36 -23.56 4.38
C GLN A 147 -5.80 -22.22 3.78
N LEU A 148 -4.91 -21.56 3.05
CA LEU A 148 -5.23 -20.33 2.35
C LEU A 148 -6.31 -20.53 1.28
N PHE A 149 -6.23 -21.62 0.50
CA PHE A 149 -7.27 -21.97 -0.46
C PHE A 149 -8.60 -22.26 0.23
N ARG A 150 -8.60 -23.01 1.35
CA ARG A 150 -9.83 -23.23 2.12
C ARG A 150 -10.51 -21.92 2.51
N LYS A 151 -9.74 -20.96 3.01
CA LYS A 151 -10.26 -19.65 3.46
C LYS A 151 -10.79 -18.80 2.31
N ILE A 152 -10.09 -18.77 1.18
CA ILE A 152 -10.44 -17.91 0.04
C ILE A 152 -11.54 -18.54 -0.81
N TYR A 153 -11.38 -19.83 -1.15
CA TYR A 153 -12.28 -20.56 -2.02
C TYR A 153 -13.35 -21.28 -1.20
N GLU A 154 -13.02 -22.32 -0.43
CA GLU A 154 -14.02 -23.24 0.11
C GLU A 154 -15.02 -22.58 1.06
N GLU A 155 -14.55 -21.79 2.02
CA GLU A 155 -15.36 -21.11 3.05
C GLU A 155 -16.25 -20.01 2.45
N GLU A 156 -15.89 -19.45 1.28
CA GLU A 156 -16.61 -18.32 0.67
C GLU A 156 -17.12 -18.67 -0.74
N PHE A 157 -16.29 -18.54 -1.79
CA PHE A 157 -16.73 -18.75 -3.18
C PHE A 157 -17.28 -20.17 -3.43
N GLY A 158 -16.74 -21.17 -2.75
CA GLY A 158 -17.10 -22.59 -2.77
C GLY A 158 -18.39 -22.91 -2.01
N SER A 159 -18.69 -22.15 -0.97
CA SER A 159 -19.81 -22.42 -0.05
C SER A 159 -21.14 -21.81 -0.50
N PRO A 160 -22.28 -22.52 -0.32
CA PRO A 160 -23.59 -21.92 -0.50
C PRO A 160 -23.82 -20.74 0.45
N GLY A 161 -24.17 -19.58 -0.09
CA GLY A 161 -24.37 -18.35 0.70
C GLY A 161 -23.11 -17.60 1.10
N GLY A 162 -21.92 -18.08 0.68
CA GLY A 162 -20.66 -17.36 0.88
C GLY A 162 -20.53 -16.11 0.00
N GLU A 163 -19.62 -15.22 0.40
CA GLU A 163 -19.38 -13.92 -0.25
C GLU A 163 -17.99 -13.91 -0.90
N PRO A 164 -17.89 -14.11 -2.22
CA PRO A 164 -16.59 -14.22 -2.88
C PRO A 164 -15.78 -12.94 -2.77
N TYR A 165 -14.47 -13.10 -2.58
CA TYR A 165 -13.52 -11.99 -2.52
C TYR A 165 -13.33 -11.38 -3.92
N GLY A 166 -13.65 -10.11 -4.09
CA GLY A 166 -13.47 -9.41 -5.37
C GLY A 166 -12.03 -9.00 -5.65
N LEU A 167 -11.27 -8.69 -4.60
CA LEU A 167 -9.86 -8.30 -4.64
C LEU A 167 -9.20 -8.78 -3.35
N ILE A 168 -7.95 -9.22 -3.44
CA ILE A 168 -7.13 -9.57 -2.29
C ILE A 168 -5.91 -8.65 -2.31
N ILE A 169 -5.68 -7.96 -1.19
CA ILE A 169 -4.49 -7.14 -0.99
C ILE A 169 -3.58 -7.91 -0.04
N ILE A 170 -2.34 -8.15 -0.47
CA ILE A 170 -1.33 -8.79 0.36
C ILE A 170 -0.29 -7.73 0.68
N ASP A 171 -0.22 -7.38 1.96
CA ASP A 171 0.73 -6.40 2.47
C ASP A 171 2.12 -7.02 2.68
N HIS A 172 2.71 -7.43 1.56
CA HIS A 172 4.06 -7.94 1.45
C HIS A 172 4.74 -7.38 0.21
N GLU A 173 6.05 -7.20 0.32
CA GLU A 173 6.89 -6.70 -0.75
C GLU A 173 7.69 -7.83 -1.35
N VAL A 174 7.35 -8.20 -2.58
CA VAL A 174 7.94 -9.37 -3.23
C VAL A 174 9.32 -9.04 -3.80
N ARG A 175 10.20 -10.04 -3.74
CA ARG A 175 11.56 -10.02 -4.27
C ARG A 175 11.82 -11.24 -5.15
N HIS A 176 12.80 -11.13 -6.03
CA HIS A 176 13.16 -12.20 -6.97
C HIS A 176 14.03 -13.30 -6.35
N GLN A 177 14.74 -13.00 -5.25
CA GLN A 177 15.62 -13.93 -4.53
C GLN A 177 15.23 -14.05 -3.05
N ALA A 178 15.38 -15.26 -2.51
CA ALA A 178 15.38 -15.48 -1.06
C ALA A 178 16.71 -14.96 -0.51
N GLY A 179 16.69 -13.95 0.37
CA GLY A 179 17.91 -13.45 1.02
C GLY A 179 18.63 -14.55 1.80
N GLY A 180 19.92 -14.39 2.13
CA GLY A 180 20.76 -15.44 2.72
C GLY A 180 20.27 -16.05 4.05
N HIS A 181 19.30 -15.42 4.73
CA HIS A 181 18.62 -15.93 5.93
C HIS A 181 17.08 -16.02 5.78
N ALA A 182 16.59 -15.92 4.55
CA ALA A 182 15.16 -15.90 4.26
C ALA A 182 14.54 -17.27 4.51
N ARG A 183 13.50 -17.28 5.36
CA ARG A 183 12.64 -18.44 5.61
C ARG A 183 11.52 -18.59 4.59
N SER A 184 11.50 -17.78 3.53
CA SER A 184 10.44 -17.71 2.53
C SER A 184 11.00 -17.53 1.12
N ASP A 185 10.38 -18.21 0.15
CA ASP A 185 10.68 -18.09 -1.28
C ASP A 185 9.50 -17.44 -2.01
N ASP A 186 9.61 -16.13 -2.19
CA ASP A 186 8.52 -15.29 -2.69
C ASP A 186 8.08 -15.70 -4.10
N VAL A 187 9.00 -16.15 -4.95
CA VAL A 187 8.71 -16.54 -6.34
C VAL A 187 7.85 -17.80 -6.38
N SER A 188 8.17 -18.81 -5.55
CA SER A 188 7.36 -20.04 -5.45
C SER A 188 6.00 -19.75 -4.83
N ALA A 189 5.96 -18.92 -3.77
CA ALA A 189 4.72 -18.50 -3.15
C ALA A 189 3.80 -17.77 -4.14
N LEU A 190 4.33 -16.84 -4.96
CA LEU A 190 3.58 -16.17 -6.01
C LEU A 190 3.01 -17.15 -7.04
N ALA A 191 3.78 -18.17 -7.43
CA ALA A 191 3.30 -19.20 -8.35
C ALA A 191 2.08 -19.94 -7.78
N SER A 192 2.12 -20.37 -6.52
CA SER A 192 0.99 -21.05 -5.87
C SER A 192 -0.18 -20.11 -5.61
N LEU A 193 0.08 -18.88 -5.16
CA LEU A 193 -0.94 -17.83 -4.97
C LEU A 193 -1.69 -17.52 -6.27
N SER A 194 -0.99 -17.48 -7.40
CA SER A 194 -1.63 -17.23 -8.70
C SER A 194 -2.70 -18.28 -9.03
N SER A 195 -2.46 -19.55 -8.69
CA SER A 195 -3.41 -20.64 -8.93
C SER A 195 -4.59 -20.58 -7.95
N VAL A 196 -4.37 -20.19 -6.69
CA VAL A 196 -5.45 -19.89 -5.73
C VAL A 196 -6.31 -18.72 -6.22
N ALA A 197 -5.68 -17.63 -6.67
CA ALA A 197 -6.34 -16.44 -7.21
C ALA A 197 -7.19 -16.78 -8.45
N ALA A 198 -6.63 -17.59 -9.36
CA ALA A 198 -7.33 -18.03 -10.56
C ALA A 198 -8.54 -18.91 -10.25
N ALA A 199 -8.41 -19.85 -9.31
CA ALA A 199 -9.50 -20.72 -8.91
C ALA A 199 -10.67 -19.95 -8.25
N ALA A 200 -10.34 -18.97 -7.40
CA ALA A 200 -11.35 -18.14 -6.72
C ALA A 200 -11.90 -16.98 -7.56
N PHE A 201 -11.31 -16.72 -8.75
CA PHE A 201 -11.52 -15.49 -9.50
C PHE A 201 -11.31 -14.25 -8.60
N SER A 202 -10.19 -14.21 -7.88
CA SER A 202 -9.90 -13.15 -6.91
C SER A 202 -8.51 -12.60 -7.19
N PRO A 203 -8.38 -11.55 -8.02
CA PRO A 203 -7.09 -10.92 -8.28
C PRO A 203 -6.39 -10.48 -6.99
N MET A 204 -5.07 -10.67 -6.95
CA MET A 204 -4.20 -10.39 -5.81
C MET A 204 -3.23 -9.26 -6.17
N ILE A 205 -3.06 -8.30 -5.27
CA ILE A 205 -2.13 -7.17 -5.44
C ILE A 205 -1.14 -7.15 -4.29
N LEU A 206 0.14 -7.06 -4.64
CA LEU A 206 1.27 -7.00 -3.72
C LEU A 206 2.14 -5.78 -4.02
N GLY A 207 3.08 -5.47 -3.13
CA GLY A 207 4.09 -4.44 -3.37
C GLY A 207 5.35 -5.04 -4.00
N ALA A 208 6.11 -4.28 -4.79
CA ALA A 208 7.48 -4.64 -5.14
C ALA A 208 8.45 -4.22 -4.03
N SER A 209 9.38 -5.10 -3.66
CA SER A 209 10.54 -4.70 -2.86
C SER A 209 11.54 -3.95 -3.74
N PRO A 210 12.27 -2.94 -3.23
CA PRO A 210 13.41 -2.35 -3.93
C PRO A 210 14.43 -3.40 -4.41
N ALA A 211 14.62 -4.46 -3.63
CA ALA A 211 15.49 -5.59 -3.97
C ALA A 211 15.05 -6.35 -5.24
N LEU A 212 13.81 -6.18 -5.72
CA LEU A 212 13.40 -6.69 -7.03
C LEU A 212 14.19 -6.03 -8.17
N LEU A 213 14.59 -4.78 -7.99
CA LEU A 213 15.35 -3.96 -8.93
C LEU A 213 16.84 -3.86 -8.55
N GLU A 214 17.33 -4.76 -7.69
CA GLU A 214 18.74 -4.80 -7.23
C GLU A 214 19.21 -3.50 -6.54
N VAL A 215 18.30 -2.79 -5.87
CA VAL A 215 18.59 -1.59 -5.05
C VAL A 215 18.07 -1.77 -3.63
N ASP A 216 18.65 -1.05 -2.67
CA ASP A 216 18.17 -1.06 -1.28
C ASP A 216 16.95 -0.15 -1.12
N HIS A 217 16.91 0.95 -1.87
CA HIS A 217 15.82 1.93 -1.85
C HIS A 217 15.43 2.41 -3.25
N PHE A 218 14.14 2.70 -3.48
CA PHE A 218 13.66 3.12 -4.79
C PHE A 218 14.24 4.47 -5.26
N TYR A 219 14.59 5.38 -4.34
CA TYR A 219 15.15 6.69 -4.70
C TYR A 219 16.52 6.61 -5.39
N GLU A 220 17.25 5.50 -5.27
CA GLU A 220 18.51 5.26 -5.97
C GLU A 220 18.34 5.15 -7.49
N LEU A 221 17.11 4.88 -7.94
CA LEU A 221 16.75 4.75 -9.36
C LEU A 221 16.48 6.09 -10.05
N ALA A 222 16.53 7.21 -9.33
CA ALA A 222 16.20 8.53 -9.88
C ALA A 222 17.04 8.90 -11.12
N ASN A 223 18.31 8.49 -11.13
CA ASN A 223 19.25 8.79 -12.21
C ASN A 223 19.54 7.59 -13.13
N VAL A 224 18.80 6.50 -12.98
CA VAL A 224 19.00 5.27 -13.76
C VAL A 224 18.21 5.35 -15.07
N LEU A 225 18.92 5.18 -16.19
CA LEU A 225 18.35 5.29 -17.54
C LEU A 225 17.42 4.12 -17.92
N ASP A 226 17.74 2.90 -17.48
CA ASP A 226 16.91 1.71 -17.68
C ASP A 226 16.70 1.03 -16.33
N VAL A 227 15.59 1.39 -15.69
CA VAL A 227 15.23 0.92 -14.34
C VAL A 227 14.83 -0.56 -14.33
N THR A 228 14.61 -1.16 -15.50
CA THR A 228 14.17 -2.56 -15.65
C THR A 228 15.28 -3.49 -16.12
N ALA A 229 16.49 -2.97 -16.37
CA ALA A 229 17.64 -3.77 -16.74
C ALA A 229 17.89 -4.98 -15.81
N PRO A 230 17.80 -4.83 -14.46
CA PRO A 230 17.95 -5.95 -13.54
C PRO A 230 17.00 -7.11 -13.82
N LEU A 231 15.75 -6.84 -14.22
CA LEU A 231 14.74 -7.88 -14.47
C LEU A 231 15.12 -8.85 -15.61
N ARG A 232 16.08 -8.47 -16.46
CA ARG A 232 16.56 -9.28 -17.59
C ARG A 232 17.76 -10.16 -17.22
N ASN A 233 18.33 -9.98 -16.04
CA ASN A 233 19.47 -10.76 -15.56
C ASN A 233 19.12 -12.25 -15.42
N THR A 234 20.16 -13.07 -15.29
CA THR A 234 20.04 -14.51 -15.02
C THR A 234 19.41 -14.78 -13.66
N ASP A 235 19.69 -13.90 -12.70
CA ASP A 235 19.19 -13.96 -11.32
C ASP A 235 17.66 -13.86 -11.25
N HIS A 236 17.06 -13.16 -12.20
CA HIS A 236 15.61 -13.02 -12.36
C HIS A 236 14.99 -14.09 -13.25
N ALA A 237 15.71 -15.16 -13.63
CA ALA A 237 15.17 -16.20 -14.50
C ALA A 237 13.89 -16.84 -13.93
N ARG A 238 13.86 -17.10 -12.62
CA ARG A 238 12.66 -17.64 -11.94
C ARG A 238 11.51 -16.63 -11.95
N TRP A 239 11.81 -15.36 -11.67
CA TRP A 239 10.84 -14.26 -11.71
C TRP A 239 10.23 -14.09 -13.11
N ARG A 240 11.05 -14.00 -14.16
CA ARG A 240 10.59 -13.94 -15.55
C ARG A 240 9.79 -15.18 -15.95
N GLY A 241 10.15 -16.34 -15.41
CA GLY A 241 9.40 -17.59 -15.58
C GLY A 241 7.95 -17.47 -15.10
N LEU A 242 7.68 -16.72 -14.02
CA LEU A 242 6.30 -16.48 -13.54
C LEU A 242 5.44 -15.86 -14.63
N GLY A 243 5.95 -14.84 -15.32
CA GLY A 243 5.18 -14.12 -16.35
C GLY A 243 4.73 -14.98 -17.53
N THR A 244 5.26 -16.20 -17.69
CA THR A 244 4.80 -17.16 -18.71
C THR A 244 3.59 -17.99 -18.27
N ARG A 245 3.27 -18.02 -16.97
CA ARG A 245 2.13 -18.76 -16.41
C ARG A 245 0.83 -18.02 -16.69
N THR A 246 -0.18 -18.73 -17.19
CA THR A 246 -1.48 -18.15 -17.52
C THR A 246 -2.19 -17.52 -16.32
N ASP A 247 -1.98 -18.08 -15.13
CA ASP A 247 -2.63 -17.68 -13.88
C ASP A 247 -2.08 -16.35 -13.35
N MET A 248 -0.90 -15.91 -13.80
CA MET A 248 -0.35 -14.61 -13.42
C MET A 248 -1.19 -13.41 -13.87
N ARG A 249 -2.20 -13.63 -14.73
CA ARG A 249 -3.20 -12.60 -15.04
C ARG A 249 -3.95 -12.09 -13.81
N PHE A 250 -4.00 -12.89 -12.74
CA PHE A 250 -4.65 -12.54 -11.49
C PHE A 250 -3.70 -11.87 -10.49
N VAL A 251 -2.41 -11.70 -10.80
CA VAL A 251 -1.44 -11.15 -9.85
C VAL A 251 -0.90 -9.82 -10.37
N GLY A 252 -1.01 -8.78 -9.54
CA GLY A 252 -0.42 -7.47 -9.77
C GLY A 252 0.64 -7.13 -8.72
N VAL A 253 1.67 -6.39 -9.14
CA VAL A 253 2.76 -5.96 -8.26
C VAL A 253 2.96 -4.46 -8.42
N ALA A 254 2.62 -3.70 -7.38
CA ALA A 254 2.62 -2.24 -7.38
C ALA A 254 3.91 -1.65 -6.79
N LEU A 255 4.34 -0.51 -7.33
CA LEU A 255 5.51 0.25 -6.87
C LEU A 255 5.37 1.74 -7.18
N PRO A 256 6.04 2.65 -6.47
CA PRO A 256 6.85 2.43 -5.27
C PRO A 256 5.93 2.43 -4.04
N ARG A 257 6.47 2.62 -2.84
CA ARG A 257 5.65 2.85 -1.63
C ARG A 257 5.11 4.29 -1.61
N MET A 258 3.98 4.48 -0.94
CA MET A 258 3.35 5.79 -0.72
C MET A 258 3.48 6.22 0.73
N LEU A 259 3.56 7.53 0.98
CA LEU A 259 3.73 8.07 2.32
C LEU A 259 2.52 7.70 3.20
N ALA A 260 2.76 7.14 4.38
CA ALA A 260 1.70 6.75 5.31
C ALA A 260 1.36 7.88 6.31
N ARG A 261 2.35 8.70 6.65
CA ARG A 261 2.25 9.84 7.58
C ARG A 261 3.39 10.83 7.32
N PRO A 262 3.14 12.15 7.30
CA PRO A 262 4.21 13.14 7.33
C PRO A 262 4.89 13.17 8.72
N PRO A 263 6.18 13.58 8.82
CA PRO A 263 6.84 13.74 10.11
C PRO A 263 6.05 14.64 11.07
N TRP A 264 6.08 14.34 12.37
CA TRP A 264 5.39 15.15 13.38
C TRP A 264 5.97 16.57 13.44
N GLN A 265 5.10 17.56 13.53
CA GLN A 265 5.48 18.97 13.63
C GLN A 265 5.10 19.53 14.99
N ASP A 266 5.87 20.51 15.45
CA ASP A 266 5.50 21.36 16.58
C ASP A 266 4.53 22.45 16.09
N ASP A 267 3.30 22.02 15.76
CA ASP A 267 2.23 22.88 15.23
C ASP A 267 1.17 23.25 16.29
N GLY A 268 1.38 22.83 17.54
CA GLY A 268 0.47 23.08 18.65
C GLY A 268 -0.79 22.20 18.66
N THR A 269 -0.87 21.16 17.82
CA THR A 269 -1.98 20.19 17.83
C THR A 269 -1.96 19.26 19.04
N ARG A 270 -0.86 19.26 19.81
CA ARG A 270 -0.69 18.42 21.00
C ARG A 270 -1.24 19.10 22.24
N ASP A 271 -2.13 18.41 22.95
CA ASP A 271 -2.74 18.89 24.20
C ASP A 271 -1.89 18.60 25.45
N ASP A 272 -0.80 17.84 25.32
CA ASP A 272 0.04 17.40 26.44
C ASP A 272 1.14 18.39 26.84
N GLY A 273 1.28 19.50 26.10
CA GLY A 273 2.28 20.53 26.35
C GLY A 273 3.72 20.16 25.97
N PHE A 274 3.95 18.94 25.48
CA PHE A 274 5.26 18.48 25.02
C PHE A 274 5.51 18.98 23.59
N ARG A 275 6.59 19.76 23.41
CA ARG A 275 6.95 20.33 22.11
C ARG A 275 7.85 19.35 21.36
N TYR A 276 7.26 18.67 20.37
CA TYR A 276 7.93 17.65 19.60
C TYR A 276 7.86 17.93 18.11
N ALA A 277 9.03 17.96 17.48
CA ALA A 277 9.18 17.99 16.03
C ALA A 277 10.09 16.83 15.64
N GLU A 278 9.55 15.89 14.87
CA GLU A 278 10.25 14.67 14.47
C GLU A 278 11.42 15.01 13.54
N TYR A 279 12.64 14.60 13.91
CA TYR A 279 13.81 14.80 13.06
C TYR A 279 13.92 13.70 12.00
N ALA A 280 13.31 13.92 10.83
CA ALA A 280 13.30 12.97 9.71
C ALA A 280 14.05 13.52 8.46
N PRO A 281 15.39 13.65 8.50
CA PRO A 281 16.17 14.29 7.44
C PRO A 281 16.13 13.52 6.11
N GLY A 282 16.05 12.19 6.18
CA GLY A 282 16.13 11.29 5.02
C GLY A 282 14.89 10.41 4.81
N PRO A 283 14.69 9.86 3.61
CA PRO A 283 13.56 8.98 3.28
C PRO A 283 13.47 7.72 4.14
N GLU A 284 14.58 7.24 4.68
CA GLU A 284 14.68 6.10 5.59
C GLU A 284 13.97 6.32 6.94
N HIS A 285 13.80 7.59 7.35
CA HIS A 285 13.09 7.96 8.57
C HIS A 285 11.58 8.16 8.34
N ARG A 286 11.11 8.09 7.08
CA ARG A 286 9.70 8.26 6.75
C ARG A 286 8.93 6.95 6.90
N VAL A 287 7.66 7.09 7.26
CA VAL A 287 6.74 5.96 7.37
C VAL A 287 6.10 5.70 6.01
N TRP A 288 6.49 4.60 5.38
CA TRP A 288 5.99 4.19 4.06
C TRP A 288 4.93 3.10 4.17
N SER A 289 3.93 3.17 3.29
CA SER A 289 2.88 2.16 3.14
C SER A 289 2.87 1.57 1.74
N ASN A 290 2.41 0.34 1.62
CA ASN A 290 2.40 -0.39 0.36
C ASN A 290 1.41 0.25 -0.65
N ALA A 291 1.84 0.48 -1.89
CA ALA A 291 0.97 1.01 -2.96
C ALA A 291 -0.20 0.09 -3.30
N ALA A 292 -0.15 -1.20 -2.90
CA ALA A 292 -1.30 -2.10 -3.01
C ALA A 292 -2.55 -1.56 -2.28
N TYR A 293 -2.38 -0.79 -1.18
CA TYR A 293 -3.50 -0.10 -0.52
C TYR A 293 -4.09 0.99 -1.40
N GLY A 294 -3.24 1.78 -2.08
CA GLY A 294 -3.67 2.78 -3.06
C GLY A 294 -4.48 2.16 -4.19
N PHE A 295 -4.02 1.04 -4.74
CA PHE A 295 -4.77 0.30 -5.77
C PHE A 295 -6.11 -0.22 -5.23
N GLY A 296 -6.12 -0.72 -3.98
CA GLY A 296 -7.32 -1.11 -3.26
C GLY A 296 -8.35 0.02 -3.16
N ALA A 297 -7.91 1.25 -2.86
CA ALA A 297 -8.77 2.41 -2.76
C ALA A 297 -9.40 2.77 -4.11
N VAL A 298 -8.63 2.67 -5.21
CA VAL A 298 -9.14 2.86 -6.58
C VAL A 298 -10.21 1.83 -6.93
N VAL A 299 -9.97 0.55 -6.63
CA VAL A 299 -10.96 -0.52 -6.87
C VAL A 299 -12.21 -0.31 -6.02
N ALA A 300 -12.05 0.04 -4.74
CA ALA A 300 -13.15 0.34 -3.83
C ALA A 300 -14.01 1.50 -4.34
N ARG A 301 -13.39 2.60 -4.79
CA ARG A 301 -14.10 3.73 -5.38
C ARG A 301 -14.85 3.33 -6.64
N ALA A 302 -14.19 2.70 -7.61
CA ALA A 302 -14.82 2.29 -8.86
C ALA A 302 -16.02 1.36 -8.60
N PHE A 303 -15.88 0.45 -7.62
CA PHE A 303 -16.97 -0.41 -7.19
C PHE A 303 -18.10 0.37 -6.52
N ALA A 304 -17.81 1.32 -5.63
CA ALA A 304 -18.83 2.13 -4.98
C ALA A 304 -19.63 2.97 -5.98
N THR A 305 -18.96 3.57 -6.97
CA THR A 305 -19.59 4.46 -7.96
C THR A 305 -20.37 3.69 -9.03
N TYR A 306 -19.79 2.61 -9.57
CA TYR A 306 -20.32 1.94 -10.77
C TYR A 306 -20.81 0.50 -10.53
N ALA A 307 -20.62 -0.04 -9.33
CA ALA A 307 -20.78 -1.46 -9.02
C ALA A 307 -19.87 -2.41 -9.83
N TRP A 308 -18.89 -1.85 -10.55
CA TRP A 308 -17.92 -2.58 -11.38
C TRP A 308 -16.53 -1.96 -11.26
N PRO A 309 -15.47 -2.78 -11.11
CA PRO A 309 -14.09 -2.31 -11.07
C PRO A 309 -13.52 -2.09 -12.49
N ALA A 310 -14.21 -1.30 -13.32
CA ALA A 310 -13.83 -1.05 -14.73
C ALA A 310 -12.96 0.20 -14.92
N ASP A 311 -13.16 1.18 -14.04
CA ASP A 311 -12.56 2.52 -14.08
C ASP A 311 -11.39 2.60 -13.07
N LEU A 312 -10.25 2.01 -13.43
CA LEU A 312 -9.12 1.81 -12.50
C LEU A 312 -7.80 2.44 -12.95
N ARG A 313 -7.75 3.06 -14.13
CA ARG A 313 -6.50 3.56 -14.70
C ARG A 313 -6.66 4.90 -15.38
N GLY A 314 -5.54 5.61 -15.50
CA GLY A 314 -5.46 6.94 -16.10
C GLY A 314 -6.11 8.01 -15.22
N VAL A 315 -5.94 9.26 -15.62
CA VAL A 315 -6.58 10.41 -14.99
C VAL A 315 -7.26 11.24 -16.06
N GLU A 316 -8.44 11.76 -15.75
CA GLU A 316 -9.15 12.72 -16.60
C GLU A 316 -9.19 14.05 -15.86
N VAL A 317 -8.97 15.15 -16.59
CA VAL A 317 -9.04 16.51 -16.02
C VAL A 317 -10.44 16.76 -15.47
N ASP A 318 -10.50 17.34 -14.26
CA ASP A 318 -11.75 17.69 -13.55
C ASP A 318 -12.70 16.52 -13.24
N ARG A 319 -12.21 15.26 -13.28
CA ARG A 319 -12.99 14.08 -12.91
C ARG A 319 -12.27 13.24 -11.87
N ILE A 320 -12.94 13.06 -10.73
CA ILE A 320 -12.56 12.06 -9.73
C ILE A 320 -12.94 10.68 -10.24
N GLY A 321 -11.96 9.94 -10.78
CA GLY A 321 -12.18 8.62 -11.39
C GLY A 321 -10.87 8.00 -11.88
N GLY A 322 -11.00 6.93 -12.66
CA GLY A 322 -9.86 6.22 -13.23
C GLY A 322 -8.91 5.70 -12.15
N GLY A 323 -7.61 5.84 -12.40
CA GLY A 323 -6.52 5.43 -11.53
C GLY A 323 -6.13 6.44 -10.46
N LEU A 324 -6.87 7.53 -10.30
CA LEU A 324 -6.53 8.60 -9.35
C LEU A 324 -6.55 8.07 -7.91
N VAL A 325 -5.56 8.42 -7.11
CA VAL A 325 -5.46 8.11 -5.67
C VAL A 325 -5.49 9.43 -4.92
N GLN A 326 -6.57 9.63 -4.16
CA GLN A 326 -6.85 10.90 -3.48
C GLN A 326 -6.46 10.84 -2.01
N HIS A 327 -6.30 12.01 -1.39
CA HIS A 327 -6.04 12.14 0.04
C HIS A 327 -4.80 11.36 0.50
N ALA A 328 -3.80 11.24 -0.36
CA ALA A 328 -2.48 10.80 0.06
C ALA A 328 -1.92 11.83 1.07
N PRO A 329 -1.29 11.40 2.18
CA PRO A 329 -0.76 12.33 3.18
C PRO A 329 0.27 13.28 2.55
N ALA A 330 0.04 14.59 2.61
CA ALA A 330 0.97 15.58 2.10
C ALA A 330 2.02 15.95 3.17
N GLU A 331 3.30 15.97 2.77
CA GLU A 331 4.39 16.45 3.62
C GLU A 331 4.77 17.88 3.17
N PRO A 332 4.58 18.91 4.01
CA PRO A 332 5.01 20.25 3.67
C PRO A 332 6.55 20.35 3.73
N PHE A 333 7.16 20.75 2.62
CA PHE A 333 8.57 21.07 2.52
C PHE A 333 8.78 22.58 2.59
N ARG A 334 9.41 23.05 3.67
CA ARG A 334 9.68 24.48 3.89
C ARG A 334 11.10 24.81 3.43
N THR A 335 11.23 25.62 2.38
CA THR A 335 12.52 26.16 1.93
C THR A 335 12.83 27.52 2.55
N GLU A 336 11.80 28.32 2.81
CA GLU A 336 11.86 29.63 3.43
C GLU A 336 10.73 29.78 4.46
N PHE A 337 10.68 30.90 5.18
CA PHE A 337 9.70 31.11 6.25
C PHE A 337 8.24 31.16 5.75
N ASP A 338 8.02 31.60 4.51
CA ASP A 338 6.71 31.79 3.88
C ASP A 338 6.40 30.84 2.71
N LEU A 339 7.42 30.22 2.10
CA LEU A 339 7.26 29.29 0.99
C LEU A 339 7.22 27.83 1.46
N VAL A 340 6.03 27.24 1.39
CA VAL A 340 5.77 25.83 1.67
C VAL A 340 5.40 25.12 0.38
N TRP A 341 6.26 24.21 -0.07
CA TRP A 341 5.99 23.35 -1.22
C TRP A 341 5.59 21.96 -0.72
N PRO A 342 4.53 21.35 -1.22
CA PRO A 342 4.20 19.97 -0.84
C PRO A 342 5.20 19.01 -1.49
N ARG A 343 5.77 18.10 -0.69
CA ARG A 343 6.52 16.97 -1.21
C ARG A 343 5.52 15.92 -1.71
N ILE A 344 5.77 15.41 -2.91
CA ILE A 344 4.96 14.33 -3.49
C ILE A 344 5.04 13.10 -2.55
N PRO A 345 3.89 12.47 -2.21
CA PRO A 345 3.84 11.38 -1.22
C PRO A 345 4.28 10.01 -1.77
N LEU A 346 5.40 9.99 -2.49
CA LEU A 346 6.05 8.81 -3.06
C LEU A 346 7.53 8.75 -2.68
N GLU A 347 8.09 7.54 -2.58
CA GLU A 347 9.54 7.36 -2.38
C GLU A 347 10.36 7.96 -3.53
N ILE A 348 9.82 7.87 -4.74
CA ILE A 348 10.42 8.37 -5.98
C ILE A 348 9.31 8.77 -6.95
N VAL A 349 9.58 9.80 -7.75
CA VAL A 349 8.71 10.22 -8.85
C VAL A 349 9.24 9.58 -10.13
N TRP A 350 8.39 8.80 -10.80
CA TRP A 350 8.71 8.23 -12.10
C TRP A 350 8.51 9.23 -13.22
N ASN A 351 9.30 9.11 -14.28
CA ASN A 351 8.99 9.75 -15.55
C ASN A 351 8.16 8.81 -16.45
N ASP A 352 7.49 9.38 -17.46
CA ASP A 352 6.64 8.64 -18.42
C ASP A 352 7.34 7.46 -19.10
N ARG A 353 8.68 7.52 -19.26
CA ARG A 353 9.45 6.43 -19.84
C ARG A 353 9.58 5.28 -18.84
N GLN A 354 9.97 5.56 -17.61
CA GLN A 354 10.09 4.57 -16.53
C GLN A 354 8.75 3.91 -16.24
N GLU A 355 7.65 4.67 -16.21
CA GLU A 355 6.30 4.11 -16.05
C GLU A 355 5.97 3.10 -17.16
N ARG A 356 6.25 3.43 -18.42
CA ARG A 356 6.05 2.53 -19.56
C ARG A 356 6.94 1.30 -19.49
N GLU A 357 8.20 1.46 -19.06
CA GLU A 357 9.13 0.34 -18.86
C GLU A 357 8.62 -0.63 -17.78
N PHE A 358 8.12 -0.11 -16.64
CA PHE A 358 7.50 -0.95 -15.60
C PHE A 358 6.24 -1.65 -16.08
N ALA A 359 5.33 -0.92 -16.73
CA ALA A 359 4.10 -1.50 -17.28
C ALA A 359 4.39 -2.61 -18.31
N ALA A 360 5.40 -2.42 -19.16
CA ALA A 360 5.83 -3.43 -20.14
C ALA A 360 6.40 -4.71 -19.50
N ASN A 361 6.88 -4.62 -18.25
CA ASN A 361 7.37 -5.75 -17.47
C ASN A 361 6.32 -6.31 -16.48
N GLY A 362 5.05 -5.94 -16.62
CA GLY A 362 3.95 -6.46 -15.80
C GLY A 362 3.90 -5.90 -14.38
N LEU A 363 4.59 -4.80 -14.12
CA LEU A 363 4.53 -4.07 -12.85
C LEU A 363 3.53 -2.90 -12.94
N ILE A 364 3.01 -2.47 -11.80
CA ILE A 364 1.98 -1.42 -11.67
C ILE A 364 2.64 -0.17 -11.07
N PRO A 365 3.07 0.81 -11.89
CA PRO A 365 3.65 2.04 -11.38
C PRO A 365 2.54 2.94 -10.79
N LEU A 366 2.77 3.40 -9.56
CA LEU A 366 2.07 4.51 -8.93
C LEU A 366 2.91 5.78 -9.18
N ALA A 367 2.32 6.74 -9.86
CA ALA A 367 2.97 7.98 -10.25
C ALA A 367 2.27 9.19 -9.62
N SER A 368 2.90 10.37 -9.70
CA SER A 368 2.28 11.63 -9.31
C SER A 368 1.57 12.26 -10.50
N VAL A 369 0.41 12.87 -10.27
CA VAL A 369 -0.21 13.73 -11.28
C VAL A 369 0.56 15.05 -11.34
N PRO A 370 1.06 15.47 -12.52
CA PRO A 370 1.87 16.67 -12.66
C PRO A 370 1.21 17.91 -12.08
N ASN A 371 1.96 18.70 -11.31
CA ASN A 371 1.53 19.94 -10.65
C ASN A 371 0.40 19.77 -9.60
N THR A 372 0.21 18.56 -9.07
CA THR A 372 -0.76 18.30 -7.99
C THR A 372 -0.13 17.41 -6.92
N GLU A 373 -0.80 17.28 -5.78
CA GLU A 373 -0.43 16.36 -4.69
C GLU A 373 -1.04 14.95 -4.86
N GLU A 374 -1.84 14.74 -5.91
CA GLU A 374 -2.54 13.49 -6.15
C GLU A 374 -1.64 12.47 -6.85
N LEU A 375 -1.92 11.20 -6.60
CA LEU A 375 -1.22 10.08 -7.22
C LEU A 375 -2.13 9.40 -8.25
N VAL A 376 -1.55 8.63 -9.17
CA VAL A 376 -2.30 7.98 -10.24
C VAL A 376 -1.67 6.65 -10.65
N PHE A 377 -2.51 5.66 -10.91
CA PHE A 377 -2.14 4.48 -11.68
C PHE A 377 -2.43 4.73 -13.16
N GLY A 378 -1.39 5.05 -13.94
CA GLY A 378 -1.51 5.23 -15.39
C GLY A 378 -1.82 3.91 -16.12
N ALA A 379 -1.17 2.83 -15.68
CA ALA A 379 -1.32 1.48 -16.23
C ALA A 379 -1.49 0.45 -15.10
N VAL A 380 -2.35 -0.55 -15.34
CA VAL A 380 -2.72 -1.57 -14.34
C VAL A 380 -2.55 -2.98 -14.91
N GLY A 381 -1.30 -3.30 -15.28
CA GLY A 381 -0.92 -4.61 -15.79
C GLY A 381 -0.80 -5.67 -14.70
N SER A 382 -1.08 -6.91 -15.06
CA SER A 382 -0.71 -8.08 -14.26
C SER A 382 0.72 -8.53 -14.57
N LEU A 383 1.26 -9.45 -13.77
CA LEU A 383 2.57 -10.07 -14.03
C LEU A 383 2.58 -10.97 -15.27
N LEU A 384 1.43 -11.28 -15.88
CA LEU A 384 1.38 -12.05 -17.12
C LEU A 384 2.05 -11.27 -18.25
N ILE A 385 3.06 -11.89 -18.87
CA ILE A 385 3.65 -11.40 -20.12
C ILE A 385 2.88 -12.05 -21.27
N PRO A 386 2.06 -11.29 -22.02
CA PRO A 386 1.20 -11.88 -23.06
C PRO A 386 2.06 -12.46 -24.19
N PRO A 387 1.83 -13.73 -24.60
CA PRO A 387 2.59 -14.34 -25.67
C PRO A 387 2.33 -13.65 -27.00
N ARG A 388 3.40 -13.28 -27.71
CA ARG A 388 3.31 -12.70 -29.05
C ARG A 388 3.33 -13.80 -30.10
N ARG A 389 2.26 -13.92 -30.89
CA ARG A 389 2.21 -14.77 -32.09
C ARG A 389 2.55 -13.95 -33.33
N THR A 390 3.07 -14.63 -34.36
CA THR A 390 3.31 -14.09 -35.70
C THR A 390 2.48 -14.87 -36.72
N GLY A 391 2.16 -14.25 -37.87
CA GLY A 391 1.38 -14.88 -38.95
C GLY A 391 -0.03 -14.31 -39.17
N ARG A 392 -0.80 -14.93 -40.07
CA ARG A 392 -2.06 -14.40 -40.65
C ARG A 392 -3.19 -14.14 -39.63
N ASN A 393 -3.14 -14.79 -38.46
CA ASN A 393 -4.12 -14.64 -37.36
C ASN A 393 -3.50 -14.09 -36.06
N ALA A 394 -2.28 -13.54 -36.14
CA ALA A 394 -1.56 -13.06 -34.96
C ALA A 394 -2.23 -11.87 -34.28
N ALA A 395 -2.69 -10.88 -35.06
CA ALA A 395 -3.25 -9.64 -34.54
C ALA A 395 -4.41 -9.84 -33.53
N PRO A 396 -5.50 -10.58 -33.85
CA PRO A 396 -6.59 -10.78 -32.89
C PRO A 396 -6.18 -11.62 -31.68
N VAL A 397 -5.25 -12.56 -31.84
CA VAL A 397 -4.74 -13.36 -30.71
C VAL A 397 -3.92 -12.50 -29.77
N ASN A 398 -3.03 -11.66 -30.30
CA ASN A 398 -2.19 -10.78 -29.51
C ASN A 398 -3.04 -9.73 -28.78
N ALA A 399 -4.07 -9.19 -29.43
CA ALA A 399 -5.03 -8.28 -28.80
C ALA A 399 -5.75 -8.94 -27.61
N ASN A 400 -6.25 -10.18 -27.77
CA ASN A 400 -6.90 -10.92 -26.68
C ASN A 400 -5.93 -11.25 -25.53
N ALA A 401 -4.69 -11.61 -25.86
CA ALA A 401 -3.65 -11.87 -24.86
C ALA A 401 -3.34 -10.60 -24.06
N HIS A 402 -3.25 -9.45 -24.73
CA HIS A 402 -3.02 -8.15 -24.09
C HIS A 402 -4.16 -7.77 -23.14
N VAL A 403 -5.42 -7.85 -23.60
CA VAL A 403 -6.60 -7.60 -22.74
C VAL A 403 -6.62 -8.54 -21.52
N SER A 404 -6.19 -9.80 -21.71
CA SER A 404 -6.09 -10.77 -20.62
C SER A 404 -4.98 -10.48 -19.61
N SER A 405 -4.03 -9.60 -19.94
CA SER A 405 -2.97 -9.18 -19.02
C SER A 405 -3.33 -7.92 -18.23
N GLN A 406 -4.45 -7.26 -18.55
CA GLN A 406 -4.89 -6.04 -17.87
C GLN A 406 -5.80 -6.36 -16.67
N LEU A 407 -5.46 -5.85 -15.49
CA LEU A 407 -6.17 -6.21 -14.25
C LEU A 407 -7.60 -5.67 -14.18
N ASN A 408 -7.90 -4.51 -14.77
CA ASN A 408 -9.28 -3.99 -14.86
C ASN A 408 -10.19 -4.97 -15.62
N SER A 409 -9.70 -5.55 -16.71
CA SER A 409 -10.42 -6.57 -17.48
C SER A 409 -10.62 -7.85 -16.66
N ILE A 410 -9.58 -8.31 -15.96
CA ILE A 410 -9.64 -9.52 -15.13
C ILE A 410 -10.53 -9.33 -13.91
N LEU A 411 -10.53 -8.16 -13.26
CA LEU A 411 -11.42 -7.83 -12.13
C LEU A 411 -12.88 -7.84 -12.57
N CYS A 412 -13.20 -7.24 -13.73
CA CYS A 412 -14.54 -7.29 -14.30
C CYS A 412 -14.96 -8.73 -14.65
N ALA A 413 -14.10 -9.49 -15.35
CA ALA A 413 -14.36 -10.89 -15.69
C ALA A 413 -14.56 -11.77 -14.45
N SER A 414 -13.77 -11.55 -13.41
CA SER A 414 -13.87 -12.24 -12.12
C SER A 414 -15.23 -12.02 -11.47
N ARG A 415 -15.69 -10.78 -11.46
CA ARG A 415 -17.02 -10.43 -10.95
C ARG A 415 -18.14 -11.10 -11.75
N PHE A 416 -18.04 -11.17 -13.08
CA PHE A 416 -18.98 -11.96 -13.88
C PHE A 416 -18.96 -13.44 -13.50
N ALA A 417 -17.77 -14.04 -13.33
CA ALA A 417 -17.63 -15.42 -12.89
C ALA A 417 -18.29 -15.67 -11.51
N HIS A 418 -18.13 -14.74 -10.57
CA HIS A 418 -18.80 -14.79 -9.26
C HIS A 418 -20.33 -14.85 -9.41
N TYR A 419 -20.92 -13.93 -10.16
CA TYR A 419 -22.36 -13.92 -10.40
C TYR A 419 -22.86 -15.17 -11.14
N LEU A 420 -22.15 -15.59 -12.18
CA LEU A 420 -22.50 -16.77 -12.97
C LEU A 420 -22.46 -18.03 -12.11
N LYS A 421 -21.47 -18.17 -11.22
CA LYS A 421 -21.42 -19.26 -10.25
C LYS A 421 -22.62 -19.25 -9.31
N LEU A 422 -22.98 -18.09 -8.76
CA LEU A 422 -24.13 -17.95 -7.87
C LEU A 422 -25.45 -18.30 -8.58
N MET A 423 -25.68 -17.77 -9.78
CA MET A 423 -26.86 -18.08 -10.58
C MET A 423 -26.91 -19.57 -10.97
N GLY A 424 -25.77 -20.13 -11.39
CA GLY A 424 -25.62 -21.55 -11.70
C GLY A 424 -26.03 -22.43 -10.53
N ARG A 425 -25.57 -22.11 -9.31
CA ARG A 425 -25.95 -22.82 -8.08
C ARG A 425 -27.45 -22.75 -7.79
N GLN A 426 -28.09 -21.60 -8.00
CA GLN A 426 -29.53 -21.46 -7.80
C GLN A 426 -30.36 -22.30 -8.78
N MET A 427 -29.79 -22.66 -9.94
CA MET A 427 -30.45 -23.53 -10.92
C MET A 427 -30.23 -25.02 -10.65
N VAL A 428 -29.30 -25.41 -9.77
CA VAL A 428 -29.07 -26.82 -9.42
C VAL A 428 -30.32 -27.42 -8.80
N GLY A 429 -30.75 -28.57 -9.33
CA GLY A 429 -31.97 -29.26 -8.87
C GLY A 429 -33.25 -28.78 -9.55
N SER A 430 -33.20 -27.75 -10.40
CA SER A 430 -34.36 -27.36 -11.21
C SER A 430 -34.45 -28.15 -12.52
N PHE A 431 -35.66 -28.44 -12.99
CA PHE A 431 -35.91 -29.11 -14.27
C PHE A 431 -35.72 -28.11 -15.42
N ARG A 432 -34.48 -27.92 -15.87
CA ARG A 432 -34.14 -27.00 -16.95
C ARG A 432 -33.34 -27.66 -18.05
N THR A 433 -33.62 -27.29 -19.30
CA THR A 433 -32.82 -27.69 -20.47
C THR A 433 -31.59 -26.80 -20.64
N ALA A 434 -30.61 -27.25 -21.44
CA ALA A 434 -29.44 -26.43 -21.79
C ALA A 434 -29.84 -25.08 -22.39
N ASP A 435 -30.83 -25.07 -23.30
CA ASP A 435 -31.35 -23.85 -23.95
C ASP A 435 -32.02 -22.88 -22.97
N GLU A 436 -32.66 -23.39 -21.92
CA GLU A 436 -33.27 -22.55 -20.87
C GLU A 436 -32.21 -21.90 -20.00
N ILE A 437 -31.16 -22.65 -19.64
CA ILE A 437 -30.02 -22.14 -18.88
C ILE A 437 -29.28 -21.09 -19.71
N GLU A 438 -29.01 -21.36 -20.99
CA GLU A 438 -28.32 -20.44 -21.90
C GLU A 438 -29.10 -19.13 -22.03
N ARG A 439 -30.42 -19.19 -22.31
CA ARG A 439 -31.27 -17.99 -22.43
C ARG A 439 -31.28 -17.16 -21.15
N GLN A 440 -31.33 -17.80 -19.98
CA GLN A 440 -31.31 -17.08 -18.70
C GLN A 440 -29.97 -16.36 -18.48
N LEU A 441 -28.85 -17.07 -18.66
CA LEU A 441 -27.52 -16.51 -18.45
C LEU A 441 -27.21 -15.40 -19.48
N GLN A 442 -27.56 -15.63 -20.75
CA GLN A 442 -27.42 -14.63 -21.81
C GLN A 442 -28.28 -13.40 -21.53
N GLY A 443 -29.54 -13.58 -21.13
CA GLY A 443 -30.45 -12.49 -20.78
C GLY A 443 -29.97 -11.63 -19.61
N TRP A 444 -29.25 -12.24 -18.66
CA TRP A 444 -28.60 -11.50 -17.57
C TRP A 444 -27.36 -10.73 -18.07
N LEU A 445 -26.47 -11.37 -18.84
CA LEU A 445 -25.26 -10.72 -19.37
C LEU A 445 -25.58 -9.52 -20.27
N THR A 446 -26.61 -9.62 -21.12
CA THR A 446 -27.01 -8.54 -22.03
C THR A 446 -27.35 -7.23 -21.30
N ARG A 447 -27.73 -7.26 -20.02
CA ARG A 447 -27.97 -6.05 -19.21
C ARG A 447 -26.72 -5.22 -18.96
N TYR A 448 -25.54 -5.82 -19.07
CA TYR A 448 -24.24 -5.19 -18.84
C TYR A 448 -23.47 -4.97 -20.14
N VAL A 449 -24.12 -5.16 -21.29
CA VAL A 449 -23.55 -4.94 -22.63
C VAL A 449 -23.95 -3.57 -23.14
N ASN A 450 -22.97 -2.78 -23.56
CA ASN A 450 -23.16 -1.54 -24.29
C ASN A 450 -22.34 -1.55 -25.60
N GLY A 451 -23.03 -1.79 -26.72
CA GLY A 451 -22.40 -1.80 -28.05
C GLY A 451 -22.00 -0.41 -28.57
N ASN A 452 -22.41 0.68 -27.90
CA ASN A 452 -22.06 2.03 -28.33
C ASN A 452 -20.63 2.39 -27.89
N LEU A 453 -19.68 2.29 -28.82
CA LEU A 453 -18.28 2.65 -28.58
C LEU A 453 -18.05 4.15 -28.28
N SER A 454 -19.01 5.01 -28.65
CA SER A 454 -18.97 6.45 -28.38
C SER A 454 -19.60 6.84 -27.04
N ALA A 455 -20.03 5.87 -26.23
CA ALA A 455 -20.60 6.14 -24.92
C ALA A 455 -19.60 6.84 -23.98
N ALA A 456 -20.12 7.73 -23.13
CA ALA A 456 -19.34 8.43 -22.12
C ALA A 456 -18.65 7.43 -21.17
N ALA A 457 -17.52 7.85 -20.57
CA ALA A 457 -16.72 7.00 -19.70
C ALA A 457 -17.53 6.34 -18.55
N GLU A 458 -18.44 7.10 -17.92
CA GLU A 458 -19.34 6.58 -16.90
C GLU A 458 -20.27 5.47 -17.42
N SER A 459 -20.83 5.62 -18.61
CA SER A 459 -21.71 4.60 -19.20
C SER A 459 -20.94 3.30 -19.48
N ARG A 460 -19.69 3.41 -19.97
CA ARG A 460 -18.79 2.26 -20.16
C ARG A 460 -18.36 1.62 -18.83
N ALA A 461 -18.23 2.39 -17.76
CA ALA A 461 -17.91 1.85 -16.44
C ALA A 461 -19.10 1.08 -15.82
N ARG A 462 -20.34 1.53 -16.03
CA ARG A 462 -21.56 0.84 -15.57
C ARG A 462 -21.90 -0.40 -16.40
N HIS A 463 -21.55 -0.40 -17.69
CA HIS A 463 -21.74 -1.50 -18.63
C HIS A 463 -20.38 -1.93 -19.20
N PRO A 464 -19.60 -2.74 -18.48
CA PRO A 464 -18.19 -3.01 -18.80
C PRO A 464 -17.97 -3.82 -20.08
N LEU A 465 -19.02 -4.36 -20.71
CA LEU A 465 -18.91 -5.24 -21.87
C LEU A 465 -19.40 -4.56 -23.16
N VAL A 466 -18.66 -4.75 -24.26
CA VAL A 466 -19.10 -4.40 -25.62
C VAL A 466 -19.98 -5.51 -26.21
N ALA A 467 -19.65 -6.77 -25.91
CA ALA A 467 -20.38 -7.94 -26.33
C ALA A 467 -20.19 -9.08 -25.33
N ALA A 468 -21.19 -9.96 -25.25
CA ALA A 468 -21.16 -11.14 -24.40
C ALA A 468 -21.92 -12.29 -25.05
N GLN A 469 -21.36 -13.48 -24.99
CA GLN A 469 -22.00 -14.70 -25.48
C GLN A 469 -21.85 -15.82 -24.45
N VAL A 470 -22.95 -16.53 -24.19
CA VAL A 470 -22.97 -17.77 -23.41
C VAL A 470 -23.33 -18.92 -24.32
N GLU A 471 -22.63 -20.03 -24.16
CA GLU A 471 -22.97 -21.30 -24.80
C GLU A 471 -23.07 -22.38 -23.72
N VAL A 472 -24.21 -23.06 -23.63
CA VAL A 472 -24.44 -24.14 -22.67
C VAL A 472 -24.68 -25.44 -23.41
N ARG A 473 -23.91 -26.47 -23.07
CA ARG A 473 -24.05 -27.82 -23.67
C ARG A 473 -24.10 -28.87 -22.58
N GLU A 474 -24.99 -29.84 -22.75
CA GLU A 474 -24.99 -31.02 -21.88
C GLU A 474 -23.72 -31.86 -22.12
N GLN A 475 -23.11 -32.36 -21.05
CA GLN A 475 -21.90 -33.16 -21.12
C GLN A 475 -22.23 -34.57 -21.60
N ILE A 476 -21.55 -35.00 -22.66
CA ILE A 476 -21.67 -36.35 -23.21
C ILE A 476 -21.34 -37.38 -22.12
N GLY A 477 -22.26 -38.31 -21.88
CA GLY A 477 -22.09 -39.38 -20.89
C GLY A 477 -22.40 -38.99 -19.44
N ARG A 478 -22.84 -37.74 -19.17
CA ARG A 478 -23.27 -37.30 -17.83
C ARG A 478 -24.58 -36.50 -17.91
N PRO A 479 -25.74 -37.17 -18.02
CA PRO A 479 -27.03 -36.50 -18.08
C PRO A 479 -27.25 -35.55 -16.91
N GLY A 480 -27.77 -34.35 -17.18
CA GLY A 480 -27.97 -33.30 -16.17
C GLY A 480 -26.71 -32.53 -15.76
N SER A 481 -25.54 -32.86 -16.31
CA SER A 481 -24.32 -32.05 -16.18
C SER A 481 -24.16 -31.15 -17.39
N PHE A 482 -24.09 -29.83 -17.17
CA PHE A 482 -23.94 -28.85 -18.25
C PHE A 482 -22.55 -28.21 -18.22
N GLY A 483 -21.88 -28.18 -19.37
CA GLY A 483 -20.74 -27.31 -19.61
C GLY A 483 -21.21 -25.94 -20.07
N CYS A 484 -20.58 -24.88 -19.57
CA CYS A 484 -20.87 -23.52 -19.96
C CYS A 484 -19.58 -22.83 -20.44
N ILE A 485 -19.62 -22.25 -21.63
CA ILE A 485 -18.55 -21.43 -22.19
C ILE A 485 -19.07 -20.00 -22.27
N VAL A 486 -18.40 -19.09 -21.57
CA VAL A 486 -18.76 -17.66 -21.56
C VAL A 486 -17.65 -16.87 -22.25
N ARG A 487 -18.03 -16.09 -23.26
CA ARG A 487 -17.16 -15.20 -24.00
C ARG A 487 -17.53 -13.78 -23.65
N LEU A 488 -16.60 -13.06 -23.03
CA LEU A 488 -16.78 -11.68 -22.60
C LEU A 488 -15.84 -10.80 -23.43
N GLN A 489 -16.39 -9.74 -24.04
CA GLN A 489 -15.61 -8.73 -24.73
C GLN A 489 -15.71 -7.42 -23.95
N PRO A 490 -14.66 -7.02 -23.19
CA PRO A 490 -14.65 -5.75 -22.48
C PRO A 490 -14.46 -4.56 -23.43
N HIS A 491 -14.70 -3.34 -22.93
CA HIS A 491 -14.34 -2.12 -23.64
C HIS A 491 -12.82 -2.00 -23.80
N TYR A 492 -12.37 -1.67 -25.01
CA TYR A 492 -10.99 -1.23 -25.22
C TYR A 492 -10.79 0.12 -24.57
N GLN A 493 -9.67 0.24 -23.89
CA GLN A 493 -9.27 1.41 -23.14
C GLN A 493 -7.91 1.83 -23.75
N LEU A 494 -7.71 3.13 -23.99
CA LEU A 494 -6.58 3.62 -24.79
C LEU A 494 -5.28 3.56 -23.96
N ASP A 495 -4.30 2.76 -24.39
CA ASP A 495 -3.10 2.45 -23.59
C ASP A 495 -1.90 3.37 -23.92
N ASP A 496 -1.77 3.81 -25.18
CA ASP A 496 -0.67 4.66 -25.63
C ASP A 496 -1.12 5.54 -26.82
N LEU A 497 -0.68 6.80 -26.83
CA LEU A 497 -0.83 7.74 -27.95
C LEU A 497 0.55 8.05 -28.50
N ALA A 498 1.06 7.21 -29.38
CA ALA A 498 2.24 7.54 -30.18
C ALA A 498 1.83 8.49 -31.33
N ALA A 499 1.65 9.79 -31.03
CA ALA A 499 1.43 10.80 -32.06
C ALA A 499 2.74 11.06 -32.83
N THR A 500 2.86 10.49 -34.03
CA THR A 500 3.96 10.81 -34.94
C THR A 500 3.52 11.97 -35.83
N PHE A 501 4.01 13.18 -35.58
CA PHE A 501 3.75 14.33 -36.44
C PHE A 501 4.66 14.27 -37.68
N GLN A 502 4.11 13.93 -38.84
CA GLN A 502 4.76 14.16 -40.14
C GLN A 502 4.30 15.50 -40.70
N LEU A 503 5.19 16.49 -40.69
CA LEU A 503 5.00 17.72 -41.45
C LEU A 503 5.33 17.42 -42.93
N VAL A 504 4.31 17.33 -43.78
CA VAL A 504 4.48 17.28 -45.23
C VAL A 504 4.18 18.67 -45.78
N THR A 505 5.24 19.37 -46.19
CA THR A 505 5.12 20.67 -46.86
C THR A 505 5.25 20.46 -48.35
N ASP A 506 4.20 20.74 -49.11
CA ASP A 506 4.20 20.64 -50.57
C ASP A 506 4.76 21.94 -51.17
N PHE A 507 5.98 21.91 -51.70
CA PHE A 507 6.50 23.01 -52.50
C PHE A 507 5.97 22.89 -53.92
N GLY A 508 4.67 23.17 -54.07
CA GLY A 508 4.06 23.40 -55.38
C GLY A 508 4.73 24.59 -56.05
N GLY A 509 5.65 24.31 -56.97
CA GLY A 509 6.35 25.33 -57.74
C GLY A 509 5.37 26.25 -58.43
N ALA A 510 5.51 27.55 -58.19
CA ALA A 510 4.92 28.58 -59.04
C ALA A 510 5.43 28.34 -60.47
N ARG A 511 4.53 27.94 -61.36
CA ARG A 511 4.75 28.11 -62.80
C ARG A 511 4.69 29.63 -63.07
N LEU A 512 5.74 30.13 -63.73
CA LEU A 512 5.78 31.45 -64.38
C LEU A 512 4.56 31.67 -65.27
#